data_AF-A0A2R4TBZ5-F1
#
_entry.id   AF-A0A2R4TBZ5-F1
#
_cell.length_a   1.000
_cell.length_b   1.000
_cell.length_c   1.000
_cell.angle_alpha   90.00
_cell.angle_beta   90.00
_cell.angle_gamma   90.00
#
_symmetry.space_group_name_H-M   'P 1'
#
loop_
_entity.id
_entity.type
_entity.pdbx_description
1 polymer ?
#
loop_
_entity_poly.entity_id
_entity_poly.type
_entity_poly.pdbx_seq_one_letter_code
_entity_poly.pdbx_strand_id
1 'polypeptide(L)'
;MSASDFTTGGGTGGETISKDRLSYWSGPMVSKTGQGTWPPGQPTSANAQSLNVARVAFSYTGSMGNTSVIFQPTLVMSVPASAVVGTYTGTVTHSVA
;
A
#
# COMPACT_ATOMS: atom_id res chain seq x y z
N MET A 1 -3.12 3.65 3.26
CA MET A 1 -2.42 3.20 2.03
C MET A 1 -3.44 3.04 0.92
N SER A 2 -3.31 3.79 -0.16
CA SER A 2 -4.14 3.70 -1.36
C SER A 2 -3.28 3.81 -2.61
N ALA A 3 -3.85 3.49 -3.76
CA ALA A 3 -3.19 3.65 -5.05
C ALA A 3 -4.17 4.22 -6.10
N SER A 4 -3.63 4.80 -7.17
CA SER A 4 -4.34 4.97 -8.44
C SER A 4 -4.18 3.74 -9.32
N ASP A 5 -4.94 3.66 -10.40
CA ASP A 5 -4.59 2.76 -11.50
C ASP A 5 -3.25 3.19 -12.11
N PHE A 6 -2.61 2.25 -12.79
CA PHE A 6 -1.33 2.44 -13.46
C PHE A 6 -1.58 2.46 -14.95
N THR A 7 -1.18 3.54 -15.63
CA THR A 7 -1.47 3.71 -17.06
C THR A 7 -0.20 3.99 -17.85
N THR A 8 -0.21 3.61 -19.12
CA THR A 8 0.74 4.02 -20.15
C THR A 8 -0.03 4.70 -21.29
N GLY A 9 0.67 5.36 -22.21
CA GLY A 9 0.08 5.87 -23.45
C GLY A 9 -1.22 6.66 -23.25
N GLY A 10 -2.28 6.25 -23.95
CA GLY A 10 -3.60 6.88 -23.91
C GLY A 10 -4.52 6.43 -22.76
N GLY A 11 -4.09 5.47 -21.94
CA GLY A 11 -4.92 4.92 -20.85
C GLY A 11 -6.14 4.10 -21.31
N THR A 12 -6.08 3.50 -22.50
CA THR A 12 -7.09 2.53 -22.95
C THR A 12 -7.07 1.25 -22.09
N GLY A 13 -8.02 0.33 -22.34
CA GLY A 13 -8.13 -0.91 -21.55
C GLY A 13 -6.86 -1.78 -21.56
N GLY A 14 -6.15 -1.86 -22.70
CA GLY A 14 -4.86 -2.58 -22.77
C GLY A 14 -3.68 -1.79 -22.17
N GLU A 15 -3.82 -0.47 -22.06
CA GLU A 15 -2.83 0.46 -21.51
C GLU A 15 -3.04 0.75 -20.02
N THR A 16 -3.97 0.05 -19.36
CA THR A 16 -4.32 0.26 -17.95
C THR A 16 -4.16 -1.02 -17.14
N ILE A 17 -3.39 -0.93 -16.06
CA ILE A 17 -3.30 -1.96 -15.01
C ILE A 17 -4.03 -1.41 -13.80
N SER A 18 -5.18 -2.03 -13.49
CA SER A 18 -6.01 -1.63 -12.35
C SER A 18 -5.27 -1.82 -11.02
N LYS A 19 -5.49 -0.89 -10.09
CA LYS A 19 -4.90 -0.87 -8.74
C LYS A 19 -5.30 -2.07 -7.87
N ASP A 20 -6.38 -2.77 -8.21
CA ASP A 20 -6.79 -4.00 -7.56
C ASP A 20 -5.77 -5.15 -7.74
N ARG A 21 -4.92 -5.05 -8.76
CA ARG A 21 -3.80 -5.99 -9.01
C ARG A 21 -2.55 -5.67 -8.19
N LEU A 22 -2.58 -4.60 -7.41
CA LEU A 22 -1.52 -4.23 -6.47
C LEU A 22 -1.83 -4.84 -5.10
N SER A 23 -1.11 -5.90 -4.78
CA SER A 23 -1.15 -6.54 -3.47
C SER A 23 -0.26 -5.79 -2.48
N TYR A 24 -0.73 -5.59 -1.26
CA TYR A 24 -0.06 -4.82 -0.21
C TYR A 24 -0.11 -5.54 1.12
N TRP A 25 0.98 -5.44 1.89
CA TRP A 25 0.97 -5.66 3.32
C TRP A 25 1.91 -4.67 4.02
N SER A 26 1.53 -4.23 5.22
CA SER A 26 2.30 -3.24 6.00
C SER A 26 3.64 -3.78 6.49
N GLY A 27 3.73 -5.11 6.66
CA GLY A 27 4.85 -5.72 7.36
C GLY A 27 4.78 -5.48 8.88
N PRO A 28 5.71 -6.07 9.64
CA PRO A 28 5.81 -5.85 11.07
C PRO A 28 6.38 -4.46 11.38
N MET A 29 6.16 -4.01 12.62
CA MET A 29 6.82 -2.82 13.15
C MET A 29 8.33 -3.06 13.25
N VAL A 30 9.12 -2.10 12.77
CA VAL A 30 10.59 -2.09 12.89
C VAL A 30 11.00 -1.37 14.17
N SER A 31 10.46 -0.17 14.39
CA SER A 31 10.71 0.61 15.61
C SER A 31 9.62 1.67 15.82
N LYS A 32 9.60 2.30 16.99
CA LYS A 32 8.65 3.34 17.34
C LYS A 32 9.22 4.35 18.34
N THR A 33 8.57 5.50 18.45
CA THR A 33 8.74 6.42 19.58
C THR A 33 7.45 6.49 20.39
N GLY A 34 7.54 6.83 21.67
CA GLY A 34 6.38 6.90 22.57
C GLY A 34 5.95 5.55 23.17
N GLN A 35 5.06 5.65 24.17
CA GLN A 35 4.67 4.52 25.03
C GLN A 35 3.46 3.72 24.54
N GLY A 36 2.73 4.20 23.53
CA GLY A 36 1.55 3.48 23.01
C GLY A 36 1.88 2.20 22.23
N THR A 37 0.87 1.66 21.55
CA THR A 37 0.99 0.48 20.70
C THR A 37 0.67 0.82 19.25
N TRP A 38 1.32 0.08 18.34
CA TRP A 38 1.19 0.21 16.91
C TRP A 38 0.89 -1.15 16.29
N PRO A 39 -0.35 -1.65 16.41
CA PRO A 39 -0.74 -2.87 15.71
C PRO A 39 -0.62 -2.67 14.18
N PRO A 40 0.09 -3.56 13.47
CA PRO A 40 0.15 -3.55 12.01
C PRO A 40 -1.20 -3.96 11.42
N GLY A 41 -1.56 -3.37 10.29
CA GLY A 41 -2.77 -3.75 9.56
C GLY A 41 -2.63 -5.12 8.88
N GLN A 42 -1.49 -5.36 8.23
CA GLN A 42 -1.21 -6.61 7.50
C GLN A 42 0.25 -7.03 7.81
N PRO A 43 0.49 -7.79 8.90
CA PRO A 43 1.84 -8.02 9.40
C PRO A 43 2.72 -8.88 8.49
N THR A 44 2.12 -9.76 7.67
CA THR A 44 2.85 -10.71 6.83
C THR A 44 2.24 -10.82 5.43
N SER A 45 2.95 -11.47 4.51
CA SER A 45 2.45 -11.78 3.16
C SER A 45 1.20 -12.66 3.17
N ALA A 46 1.00 -13.50 4.20
CA ALA A 46 -0.22 -14.27 4.38
C ALA A 46 -1.46 -13.38 4.66
N ASN A 47 -1.23 -12.13 5.06
CA ASN A 47 -2.26 -11.12 5.28
C ASN A 47 -2.34 -10.11 4.14
N ALA A 48 -1.68 -10.35 3.02
CA ALA A 48 -1.66 -9.42 1.91
C ALA A 48 -3.08 -9.17 1.37
N GLN A 49 -3.36 -7.91 1.05
CA GLN A 49 -4.65 -7.46 0.54
C GLN A 49 -4.45 -6.61 -0.70
N SER A 50 -5.38 -6.68 -1.65
CA SER A 50 -5.37 -5.77 -2.79
C SER A 50 -5.67 -4.32 -2.36
N LEU A 51 -5.12 -3.35 -3.10
CA LEU A 51 -5.42 -1.92 -2.94
C LEU A 51 -6.67 -1.48 -3.74
N ASN A 52 -7.62 -2.39 -3.95
CA ASN A 52 -8.94 -2.06 -4.53
C ASN A 52 -9.71 -1.05 -3.66
N VAL A 53 -9.42 -1.02 -2.36
CA VAL A 53 -9.83 0.03 -1.40
C VAL A 53 -8.61 0.47 -0.57
N ALA A 54 -8.73 1.58 0.14
CA ALA A 54 -7.68 2.04 1.06
C ALA A 54 -7.49 1.04 2.22
N ARG A 55 -6.22 0.78 2.57
CA ARG A 55 -5.82 -0.10 3.68
C ARG A 55 -5.16 0.69 4.81
N VAL A 56 -5.49 0.33 6.05
CA VAL A 56 -4.80 0.83 7.24
C VAL A 56 -3.42 0.17 7.30
N ALA A 57 -2.36 0.98 7.38
CA ALA A 57 -1.00 0.48 7.53
C ALA A 57 -0.72 0.09 8.99
N PHE A 58 -0.97 1.03 9.90
CA PHE A 58 -0.86 0.87 11.34
C PHE A 58 -1.97 1.67 12.03
N SER A 59 -2.47 1.16 13.15
CA SER A 59 -3.29 1.94 14.07
C SER A 59 -2.45 2.37 15.26
N TYR A 60 -2.79 3.47 15.92
CA TYR A 60 -2.16 3.90 17.17
C TYR A 60 -3.14 3.75 18.34
N THR A 61 -2.66 3.25 19.47
CA THR A 61 -3.41 3.26 20.73
C THR A 61 -2.51 3.75 21.86
N GLY A 62 -2.87 4.88 22.47
CA GLY A 62 -2.11 5.50 23.54
C GLY A 62 -2.52 6.95 23.76
N SER A 63 -1.82 7.63 24.66
CA SER A 63 -2.02 9.06 24.90
C SER A 63 -1.56 9.88 23.69
N MET A 64 -2.23 11.00 23.43
CA MET A 64 -1.80 11.95 22.39
C MET A 64 -0.41 12.50 22.72
N GLY A 65 0.40 12.69 21.67
CA GLY A 65 1.77 13.20 21.76
C GLY A 65 2.52 12.97 20.45
N ASN A 66 3.70 13.57 20.33
CA ASN A 66 4.57 13.35 19.18
C ASN A 66 5.09 11.93 19.23
N THR A 67 4.58 11.10 18.33
CA THR A 67 4.94 9.68 18.25
C THR A 67 5.17 9.29 16.79
N SER A 68 5.88 8.19 16.57
CA SER A 68 6.22 7.71 15.25
C SER A 68 6.33 6.19 15.25
N VAL A 69 6.10 5.60 14.08
CA VAL A 69 6.33 4.18 13.80
C VAL A 69 7.11 4.04 12.52
N ILE A 70 8.12 3.17 12.53
CA ILE A 70 8.89 2.76 11.37
C ILE A 70 8.47 1.34 11.02
N PHE A 71 8.17 1.12 9.74
CA PHE A 71 7.76 -0.18 9.20
C PHE A 71 8.26 -0.33 7.76
N GLN A 72 8.26 -1.56 7.26
CA GLN A 72 8.69 -1.89 5.90
C GLN A 72 7.51 -2.52 5.14
N PRO A 73 6.69 -1.71 4.45
CA PRO A 73 5.60 -2.24 3.65
C PRO A 73 6.14 -2.92 2.39
N THR A 74 5.38 -3.87 1.86
CA THR A 74 5.66 -4.47 0.56
C THR A 74 4.47 -4.28 -0.37
N LEU A 75 4.77 -3.97 -1.63
CA LEU A 75 3.81 -3.90 -2.73
C LEU A 75 4.22 -4.88 -3.83
N VAL A 76 3.26 -5.64 -4.35
CA VAL A 76 3.47 -6.59 -5.45
C VAL A 76 2.43 -6.33 -6.54
N MET A 77 2.89 -5.85 -7.69
CA MET A 77 2.05 -5.61 -8.87
C MET A 77 1.95 -6.89 -9.70
N SER A 78 0.73 -7.42 -9.88
CA SER A 78 0.48 -8.50 -10.83
C SER A 78 0.20 -7.92 -12.22
N VAL A 79 1.18 -7.89 -13.12
CA VAL A 79 0.99 -7.36 -14.49
C VAL A 79 0.21 -8.38 -15.34
N PRO A 80 -0.95 -8.01 -15.94
CA PRO A 80 -1.71 -8.91 -16.80
C PRO A 80 -1.01 -9.12 -18.15
N ALA A 81 -1.14 -10.31 -18.74
CA ALA A 81 -0.55 -10.61 -20.06
C ALA A 81 -1.14 -9.77 -21.21
N SER A 82 -2.33 -9.18 -20.99
CA SER A 82 -2.97 -8.24 -21.93
C SER A 82 -2.45 -6.81 -21.82
N ALA A 83 -1.58 -6.51 -20.85
CA ALA A 83 -0.94 -5.20 -20.75
C ALA A 83 -0.05 -4.98 -21.97
N VAL A 84 -0.22 -3.84 -22.64
CA VAL A 84 0.64 -3.47 -23.77
C VAL A 84 2.03 -3.07 -23.29
N VAL A 85 3.03 -3.15 -24.18
CA VAL A 85 4.39 -2.71 -23.86
C VAL A 85 4.42 -1.20 -23.65
N GLY A 86 4.98 -0.75 -22.53
CA GLY A 86 5.15 0.67 -22.23
C GLY A 86 5.57 0.93 -20.80
N THR A 87 5.85 2.20 -20.50
CA THR A 87 6.14 2.65 -19.13
C THR A 87 4.84 3.02 -18.43
N TYR A 88 4.50 2.26 -17.40
CA TYR A 88 3.31 2.51 -16.59
C TYR A 88 3.61 3.46 -15.43
N THR A 89 2.74 4.45 -15.22
CA THR A 89 2.82 5.39 -14.11
C THR A 89 1.55 5.31 -13.26
N GLY A 90 1.72 5.34 -11.94
CA GLY A 90 0.63 5.43 -10.97
C GLY A 90 1.14 5.98 -9.65
N THR A 91 0.22 6.35 -8.76
CA THR A 91 0.54 6.97 -7.47
C THR A 91 0.15 6.04 -6.33
N VAL A 92 1.05 5.87 -5.37
CA VAL A 92 0.76 5.22 -4.09
C VAL A 92 0.77 6.28 -2.99
N THR A 93 -0.31 6.33 -2.21
CA THR A 93 -0.49 7.33 -1.15
C THR A 93 -0.53 6.67 0.22
N HIS A 94 0.39 7.08 1.09
CA HIS A 94 0.32 6.86 2.52
C HIS A 94 -0.10 8.16 3.20
N SER A 95 -1.10 8.07 4.08
CA SER A 95 -1.58 9.18 4.90
C SER A 95 -1.75 8.71 6.34
N VAL A 96 -1.65 9.65 7.27
CA VAL A 96 -1.91 9.47 8.69
C VAL A 96 -3.10 10.34 9.05
N ALA A 97 -4.06 9.80 9.80
CA ALA A 97 -5.30 10.46 10.21
C ALA A 97 -5.35 10.56 11.74
#